data_AF-A8Q6N7-F1
#
_entry.id   AF-A8Q6N7-F1
#
_cell.length_a   1.000
_cell.length_b   1.000
_cell.length_c   1.000
_cell.angle_alpha   90.00
_cell.angle_beta   90.00
_cell.angle_gamma   90.00
#
_symmetry.space_group_name_H-M   'P 1'
#
loop_
_entity.id
_entity.type
_entity.pdbx_description
1 polymer ?
#
loop_
_entity_poly.entity_id
_entity_poly.type
_entity_poly.pdbx_seq_one_letter_code
_entity_poly.pdbx_strand_id
1 'polypeptide(L)'
;MVDTVGMGYTERRKINEEIVAERIGFRDGFRQMLESVKHPFEEMKELTRRDVKLDPGFKEFHAFAKENQIPIVVVSSGMTPIIRAIFSNLIGEEEAGKLDIISNDVEFTDAEKEGKTWQIKYRHPDNSYGHDKSLSILPYRDLPNRPLLFFAGDGISDMSAARHADVLFVKDKKDNDLARYCDNNKIGYHLFKDWTVPKQMIQKFLNGEMTLDELVTRKD
;
A
#
# COMPACT_ATOMS: atom_id res chain seq x y z
N MET A 1 13.45 -0.61 6.78
CA MET A 1 14.67 0.10 6.36
C MET A 1 14.76 1.50 6.97
N VAL A 2 13.87 2.44 6.66
CA VAL A 2 13.94 3.83 7.17
C VAL A 2 14.02 3.88 8.69
N ASP A 3 13.18 3.10 9.38
CA ASP A 3 13.13 3.06 10.84
C ASP A 3 14.33 2.33 11.47
N THR A 4 15.04 1.49 10.71
CA THR A 4 16.06 0.56 11.23
C THR A 4 17.48 1.04 10.94
N VAL A 5 17.72 1.52 9.72
CA VAL A 5 19.05 1.87 9.18
C VAL A 5 19.06 3.23 8.47
N GLY A 6 17.97 3.99 8.60
CA GLY A 6 17.86 5.36 8.11
C GLY A 6 17.65 6.34 9.27
N MET A 7 16.81 7.35 9.05
CA MET A 7 16.52 8.39 10.04
C MET A 7 15.78 7.93 11.30
N GLY A 8 15.27 6.70 11.32
CA GLY A 8 14.54 6.18 12.48
C GLY A 8 13.08 6.62 12.54
N TYR A 9 12.32 5.96 13.42
CA TYR A 9 10.88 6.18 13.57
C TYR A 9 10.53 7.63 13.93
N THR A 10 11.24 8.24 14.89
CA THR A 10 10.92 9.59 15.40
C THR A 10 11.01 10.65 14.31
N GLU A 11 12.08 10.67 13.51
CA GLU A 11 12.24 11.66 12.43
C GLU A 11 11.27 11.37 11.28
N ARG A 12 11.05 10.09 10.93
CA ARG A 12 10.03 9.72 9.96
C ARG A 12 8.64 10.21 10.36
N ARG A 13 8.28 10.13 11.65
CA ARG A 13 6.98 10.60 12.17
C ARG A 13 6.80 12.11 11.98
N LYS A 14 7.84 12.92 12.19
CA LYS A 14 7.77 14.37 11.93
C LYS A 14 7.42 14.65 10.46
N ILE A 15 8.08 13.99 9.52
CA ILE A 15 7.78 14.12 8.09
C ILE A 15 6.34 13.67 7.79
N ASN A 16 5.88 12.55 8.38
CA ASN A 16 4.48 12.11 8.23
C ASN A 16 3.47 13.17 8.72
N GLU A 17 3.74 13.84 9.84
CA GLU A 17 2.87 14.90 10.35
C GLU A 17 2.77 16.09 9.39
N GLU A 18 3.90 16.48 8.77
CA GLU A 18 3.91 17.52 7.73
C GLU A 18 3.11 17.11 6.48
N ILE A 19 3.17 15.83 6.08
CA ILE A 19 2.39 15.31 4.95
C ILE A 19 0.89 15.26 5.31
N VAL A 20 0.51 14.80 6.50
CA VAL A 20 -0.92 14.74 6.90
C VAL A 20 -1.50 16.14 7.02
N ALA A 21 -0.70 17.10 7.48
CA ALA A 21 -1.07 18.51 7.51
C ALA A 21 -1.00 19.19 6.13
N GLU A 22 -0.73 18.43 5.07
CA GLU A 22 -0.65 18.89 3.68
C GLU A 22 0.38 20.02 3.46
N ARG A 23 1.39 20.13 4.32
CA ARG A 23 2.47 21.14 4.22
C ARG A 23 3.58 20.73 3.27
N ILE A 24 3.78 19.42 3.09
CA ILE A 24 4.68 18.85 2.06
C ILE A 24 3.98 17.70 1.34
N GLY A 25 4.36 17.45 0.08
CA GLY A 25 3.86 16.29 -0.67
C GLY A 25 4.47 14.97 -0.18
N PHE A 26 3.70 13.88 -0.26
CA PHE A 26 4.19 12.54 0.07
C PHE A 26 5.45 12.16 -0.72
N ARG A 27 5.52 12.50 -2.02
CA ARG A 27 6.68 12.26 -2.88
C ARG A 27 7.96 12.80 -2.22
N ASP A 28 7.95 14.07 -1.85
CA ASP A 28 9.16 14.74 -1.37
C ASP A 28 9.51 14.28 0.05
N GLY A 29 8.53 14.08 0.92
CA GLY A 29 8.76 13.50 2.24
C GLY A 29 9.30 12.06 2.17
N PHE A 30 8.74 11.22 1.29
CA PHE A 30 9.21 9.85 1.11
C PHE A 30 10.61 9.79 0.48
N ARG A 31 10.96 10.73 -0.40
CA ARG A 31 12.32 10.85 -0.93
C ARG A 31 13.31 11.13 0.21
N GLN A 32 13.01 12.10 1.07
CA GLN A 32 13.85 12.41 2.25
C GLN A 32 14.02 11.19 3.17
N MET A 33 12.95 10.43 3.39
CA MET A 33 13.01 9.19 4.17
C MET A 33 13.98 8.17 3.55
N LEU A 34 13.87 7.91 2.25
CA LEU A 34 14.72 6.94 1.57
C LEU A 34 16.17 7.41 1.44
N GLU A 35 16.39 8.71 1.20
CA GLU A 35 17.74 9.30 1.15
C GLU A 35 18.49 9.20 2.48
N SER A 36 17.80 9.04 3.61
CA SER A 36 18.45 8.77 4.90
C SER A 36 19.09 7.38 5.00
N VAL A 37 18.70 6.44 4.12
CA VAL A 37 19.24 5.08 4.10
C VAL A 37 20.53 5.08 3.26
N LYS A 38 21.68 5.00 3.93
CA LYS A 38 23.01 5.02 3.29
C LYS A 38 23.61 3.61 3.17
N HIS A 39 22.84 2.69 2.59
CA HIS A 39 23.23 1.29 2.39
C HIS A 39 22.96 0.82 0.95
N PRO A 40 23.75 -0.13 0.42
CA PRO A 40 23.48 -0.76 -0.87
C PRO A 40 22.07 -1.33 -0.99
N PHE A 41 21.50 -1.29 -2.19
CA PHE A 41 20.12 -1.69 -2.42
C PHE A 41 19.87 -3.17 -2.11
N GLU A 42 20.84 -4.04 -2.42
CA GLU A 42 20.74 -5.48 -2.13
C GLU A 42 20.67 -5.78 -0.64
N GLU A 43 21.40 -5.04 0.20
CA GLU A 43 21.27 -5.15 1.66
C GLU A 43 19.86 -4.74 2.11
N MET A 44 19.28 -3.71 1.50
CA MET A 44 17.92 -3.26 1.82
C MET A 44 16.85 -4.24 1.36
N LYS A 45 17.05 -4.88 0.21
CA LYS A 45 16.21 -5.96 -0.30
C LYS A 45 16.24 -7.16 0.64
N GLU A 46 17.42 -7.58 1.08
CA GLU A 46 17.55 -8.70 2.02
C GLU A 46 16.98 -8.37 3.40
N LEU A 47 17.29 -7.18 3.94
CA LEU A 47 16.75 -6.70 5.22
C LEU A 47 15.22 -6.75 5.23
N THR A 48 14.59 -6.23 4.18
CA THR A 48 13.12 -6.22 4.08
C THR A 48 12.55 -7.61 3.84
N ARG A 49 13.17 -8.45 2.98
CA ARG A 49 12.75 -9.83 2.76
C ARG A 49 12.73 -10.63 4.08
N ARG A 50 13.75 -10.45 4.92
CA ARG A 50 13.89 -11.16 6.20
C ARG A 50 12.92 -10.67 7.27
N ASP A 51 12.78 -9.35 7.41
CA ASP A 51 12.13 -8.75 8.58
C ASP A 51 10.64 -8.43 8.37
N VAL A 52 10.20 -8.28 7.11
CA VAL A 52 8.77 -8.04 6.81
C VAL A 52 7.99 -9.34 6.96
N LYS A 53 6.88 -9.25 7.70
CA LYS A 53 5.94 -10.34 7.89
C LYS A 53 4.61 -9.99 7.24
N LEU A 54 3.87 -11.01 6.81
CA LEU A 54 2.48 -10.82 6.42
C LEU A 54 1.68 -10.41 7.65
N ASP A 55 0.74 -9.51 7.41
CA ASP A 55 -0.26 -9.17 8.40
C ASP A 55 -1.16 -10.40 8.67
N PRO A 56 -1.60 -10.64 9.91
CA PRO A 56 -2.35 -11.86 10.24
C PRO A 56 -3.58 -12.07 9.35
N GLY A 57 -3.87 -13.33 9.03
CA GLY A 57 -5.00 -13.71 8.18
C GLY A 57 -4.82 -13.48 6.67
N PHE A 58 -3.72 -12.85 6.23
CA PHE A 58 -3.56 -12.50 4.80
C PHE A 58 -3.53 -13.74 3.91
N LYS A 59 -2.88 -14.83 4.32
CA LYS A 59 -2.80 -16.06 3.52
C LYS A 59 -4.18 -16.67 3.32
N GLU A 60 -4.99 -16.70 4.38
CA GLU A 60 -6.36 -17.20 4.38
C GLU A 60 -7.29 -16.30 3.56
N PHE A 61 -7.07 -14.98 3.60
CA PHE A 61 -7.78 -14.02 2.74
C PHE A 61 -7.40 -14.22 1.26
N HIS A 62 -6.11 -14.37 0.96
CA HIS A 62 -5.61 -14.59 -0.40
C HIS A 62 -6.17 -15.87 -1.02
N ALA A 63 -6.19 -16.97 -0.26
CA ALA A 63 -6.81 -18.23 -0.68
C ALA A 63 -8.32 -18.06 -0.94
N PHE A 64 -9.03 -17.42 0.00
CA PHE A 64 -10.46 -17.11 -0.14
C PHE A 64 -10.76 -16.27 -1.40
N ALA A 65 -9.98 -15.21 -1.64
CA ALA A 65 -10.14 -14.35 -2.80
C ALA A 65 -9.94 -15.15 -4.10
N LYS A 66 -8.93 -16.01 -4.16
CA LYS A 66 -8.67 -16.90 -5.30
C LYS A 66 -9.83 -17.86 -5.56
N GLU A 67 -10.34 -18.52 -4.52
CA GLU A 67 -11.48 -19.44 -4.61
C GLU A 67 -12.75 -18.75 -5.13
N ASN A 68 -12.95 -17.48 -4.78
CA ASN A 68 -14.10 -16.67 -5.19
C ASN A 68 -13.83 -15.82 -6.44
N GLN A 69 -12.72 -16.07 -7.16
CA GLN A 69 -12.34 -15.35 -8.38
C GLN A 69 -12.26 -13.82 -8.20
N ILE A 70 -11.86 -13.37 -7.01
CA ILE A 70 -11.63 -11.96 -6.68
C ILE A 70 -10.16 -11.63 -6.98
N PRO A 71 -9.88 -10.78 -8.00
CA PRO A 71 -8.50 -10.41 -8.30
C PRO A 71 -7.87 -9.58 -7.18
N ILE A 72 -6.62 -9.90 -6.83
CA ILE A 72 -5.82 -9.13 -5.88
C ILE A 72 -4.74 -8.37 -6.65
N VAL A 73 -4.69 -7.06 -6.44
CA VAL A 73 -3.65 -6.16 -6.99
C VAL A 73 -2.94 -5.49 -5.82
N VAL A 74 -1.61 -5.57 -5.81
CA VAL A 74 -0.77 -4.90 -4.80
C VAL A 74 -0.41 -3.51 -5.31
N VAL A 75 -0.96 -2.47 -4.69
CA VAL A 75 -0.64 -1.07 -5.03
C VAL A 75 0.22 -0.48 -3.92
N SER A 76 1.51 -0.24 -4.18
CA SER A 76 2.48 0.13 -3.15
C SER A 76 3.37 1.31 -3.53
N SER A 77 3.64 2.21 -2.59
CA SER A 77 4.62 3.30 -2.82
C SER A 77 6.06 2.85 -2.62
N GLY A 78 6.30 1.58 -2.24
CA GLY A 78 7.63 0.97 -2.23
C GLY A 78 8.18 0.72 -3.65
N MET A 79 9.23 -0.09 -3.74
CA MET A 79 9.92 -0.39 -5.00
C MET A 79 9.71 -1.84 -5.41
N THR A 80 9.41 -2.08 -6.69
CA THR A 80 9.06 -3.40 -7.24
C THR A 80 10.03 -4.52 -6.82
N PRO A 81 11.37 -4.37 -6.91
CA PRO A 81 12.28 -5.47 -6.58
C PRO A 81 12.20 -5.90 -5.10
N ILE A 82 11.99 -4.94 -4.19
CA ILE A 82 11.81 -5.22 -2.76
C ILE A 82 10.47 -5.91 -2.51
N ILE A 83 9.39 -5.39 -3.10
CA ILE A 83 8.05 -5.94 -2.90
C ILE A 83 7.99 -7.39 -3.41
N ARG A 84 8.56 -7.65 -4.60
CA ARG A 84 8.66 -9.02 -5.15
C ARG A 84 9.45 -9.94 -4.22
N ALA A 85 10.61 -9.49 -3.70
CA ALA A 85 11.40 -10.30 -2.77
C ALA A 85 10.61 -10.67 -1.51
N ILE A 86 9.87 -9.73 -0.93
CA ILE A 86 9.00 -9.95 0.24
C ILE A 86 7.92 -10.99 -0.08
N PHE A 87 7.15 -10.82 -1.17
CA PHE A 87 6.07 -11.76 -1.49
C PHE A 87 6.60 -13.14 -1.85
N SER A 88 7.66 -13.25 -2.65
CA SER A 88 8.26 -14.55 -2.98
C SER A 88 8.68 -15.32 -1.72
N ASN A 89 9.22 -14.62 -0.72
CA ASN A 89 9.57 -15.23 0.56
C ASN A 89 8.34 -15.68 1.39
N LEU A 90 7.24 -14.93 1.33
CA LEU A 90 6.10 -15.12 2.24
C LEU A 90 5.00 -16.03 1.69
N ILE A 91 4.78 -16.03 0.37
CA ILE A 91 3.74 -16.84 -0.30
C ILE A 91 4.31 -17.78 -1.39
N GLY A 92 5.63 -17.81 -1.57
CA GLY A 92 6.30 -18.64 -2.58
C GLY A 92 6.44 -17.95 -3.94
N GLU A 93 7.47 -18.31 -4.71
CA GLU A 93 7.79 -17.67 -5.99
C GLU A 93 6.67 -17.77 -7.02
N GLU A 94 6.01 -18.93 -7.11
CA GLU A 94 4.95 -19.17 -8.10
C GLU A 94 3.75 -18.24 -7.87
N GLU A 95 3.24 -18.16 -6.64
CA GLU A 95 2.10 -17.30 -6.32
C GLU A 95 2.50 -15.82 -6.33
N ALA A 96 3.69 -15.49 -5.82
CA ALA A 96 4.23 -14.13 -5.91
C ALA A 96 4.41 -13.66 -7.35
N GLY A 97 4.74 -14.55 -8.29
CA GLY A 97 4.87 -14.24 -9.71
C GLY A 97 3.53 -13.91 -10.39
N LYS A 98 2.41 -14.40 -9.85
CA LYS A 98 1.05 -14.15 -10.37
C LYS A 98 0.44 -12.85 -9.86
N LEU A 99 0.97 -12.27 -8.77
CA LEU A 99 0.46 -11.02 -8.24
C LEU A 99 0.71 -9.87 -9.21
N ASP A 100 -0.34 -9.11 -9.51
CA ASP A 100 -0.17 -7.81 -10.15
C ASP A 100 0.36 -6.81 -9.11
N ILE A 101 1.47 -6.15 -9.43
CA ILE A 101 2.14 -5.21 -8.53
C ILE A 101 2.32 -3.90 -9.27
N ILE A 102 1.63 -2.89 -8.78
CA ILE A 102 1.74 -1.51 -9.25
C ILE A 102 2.49 -0.72 -8.19
N SER A 103 3.72 -0.33 -8.49
CA SER A 103 4.58 0.40 -7.56
C SER A 103 5.55 1.36 -8.24
N ASN A 104 6.31 2.08 -7.42
CA ASN A 104 7.52 2.76 -7.87
C ASN A 104 8.59 1.71 -8.22
N ASP A 105 9.68 2.20 -8.81
CA ASP A 105 10.86 1.39 -9.10
C ASP A 105 12.11 1.99 -8.45
N VAL A 106 13.26 1.38 -8.67
CA VAL A 106 14.57 1.86 -8.21
C VAL A 106 15.44 2.27 -9.39
N GLU A 107 16.23 3.31 -9.19
CA GLU A 107 17.31 3.69 -10.09
C GLU A 107 18.65 3.60 -9.35
N PHE A 108 19.59 2.83 -9.89
CA PHE A 108 20.95 2.74 -9.36
C PHE A 108 21.78 3.92 -9.88
N THR A 109 22.34 4.69 -8.96
CA THR A 109 23.02 5.96 -9.24
C THR A 109 24.54 5.83 -9.28
N ASP A 110 25.09 4.68 -8.87
CA ASP A 110 26.51 4.38 -9.05
C ASP A 110 26.85 4.14 -10.52
N ALA A 111 28.11 4.39 -10.89
CA ALA A 111 28.59 4.33 -12.27
C ALA A 111 28.50 2.91 -12.84
N GLU A 112 28.73 1.91 -11.99
CA GLU A 112 28.72 0.49 -12.33
C GLU A 112 27.30 -0.09 -12.45
N LYS A 113 26.28 0.64 -11.96
CA LYS A 113 24.87 0.18 -11.92
C LYS A 113 24.70 -1.13 -11.14
N GLU A 114 25.45 -1.27 -10.06
CA GLU A 114 25.40 -2.39 -9.11
C GLU A 114 24.49 -2.14 -7.91
N GLY A 115 23.99 -0.90 -7.74
CA GLY A 115 23.08 -0.55 -6.65
C GLY A 115 23.80 -0.25 -5.33
N LYS A 116 25.08 0.14 -5.40
CA LYS A 116 25.84 0.68 -4.25
C LYS A 116 25.24 2.00 -3.78
N THR A 117 24.74 2.80 -4.72
CA THR A 117 23.92 3.97 -4.44
C THR A 117 22.66 3.90 -5.29
N TRP A 118 21.55 4.35 -4.73
CA TRP A 118 20.26 4.22 -5.39
C TRP A 118 19.32 5.34 -4.97
N GLN A 119 18.34 5.59 -5.83
CA GLN A 119 17.23 6.48 -5.57
C GLN A 119 15.93 5.85 -6.04
N ILE A 120 14.83 6.31 -5.48
CA ILE A 120 13.50 5.89 -5.94
C ILE A 120 13.19 6.50 -7.30
N LYS A 121 12.72 5.66 -8.22
CA LYS A 121 12.13 6.07 -9.49
C LYS A 121 10.62 6.12 -9.33
N TYR A 122 10.09 7.33 -9.15
CA TYR A 122 8.65 7.56 -8.99
C TYR A 122 7.88 7.18 -10.25
N ARG A 123 6.74 6.51 -10.07
CA ARG A 123 5.81 6.17 -11.14
C ARG A 123 5.11 7.41 -11.71
N HIS A 124 4.76 8.34 -10.83
CA HIS A 124 4.10 9.61 -11.12
C HIS A 124 4.98 10.75 -10.62
N PRO A 125 6.13 11.02 -11.25
CA PRO A 125 7.10 12.01 -10.76
C PRO A 125 6.53 13.43 -10.77
N ASP A 126 5.51 13.71 -11.60
CA ASP A 126 4.97 15.05 -11.82
C ASP A 126 3.93 15.49 -10.78
N ASN A 127 3.56 14.64 -9.82
CA ASN A 127 2.61 14.99 -8.76
C ASN A 127 3.17 14.79 -7.34
N SER A 128 2.47 15.38 -6.37
CA SER A 128 2.87 15.38 -4.96
C SER A 128 2.81 14.00 -4.30
N TYR A 129 2.15 13.01 -4.92
CA TYR A 129 2.10 11.65 -4.40
C TYR A 129 3.30 10.81 -4.83
N GLY A 130 3.89 11.06 -6.00
CA GLY A 130 5.01 10.26 -6.54
C GLY A 130 4.60 8.87 -7.03
N HIS A 131 3.72 8.19 -6.29
CA HIS A 131 2.86 7.12 -6.76
C HIS A 131 1.43 7.45 -6.33
N ASP A 132 0.75 8.23 -7.15
CA ASP A 132 -0.70 8.43 -7.03
C ASP A 132 -1.45 7.11 -7.26
N LYS A 133 -1.99 6.54 -6.17
CA LYS A 133 -2.68 5.25 -6.21
C LYS A 133 -4.07 5.38 -6.82
N SER A 134 -4.66 6.58 -6.89
CA SER A 134 -5.93 6.79 -7.59
C SER A 134 -5.83 6.41 -9.07
N LEU A 135 -4.71 6.75 -9.71
CA LEU A 135 -4.44 6.42 -11.12
C LEU A 135 -4.28 4.91 -11.36
N SER A 136 -4.04 4.13 -10.30
CA SER A 136 -4.06 2.67 -10.37
C SER A 136 -5.47 2.09 -10.20
N ILE A 137 -6.41 2.85 -9.64
CA ILE A 137 -7.79 2.41 -9.35
C ILE A 137 -8.76 2.84 -10.45
N LEU A 138 -8.59 4.07 -10.97
CA LEU A 138 -9.47 4.66 -11.99
C LEU A 138 -9.68 3.76 -13.23
N PRO A 139 -8.66 3.08 -13.79
CA PRO A 139 -8.87 2.20 -14.94
C PRO A 139 -9.89 1.08 -14.68
N TYR A 140 -10.00 0.59 -13.44
CA TYR A 140 -10.99 -0.42 -13.07
C TYR A 140 -12.39 0.17 -12.91
N ARG A 141 -12.50 1.45 -12.52
CA ARG A 141 -13.79 2.17 -12.45
C ARG A 141 -14.39 2.42 -13.82
N ASP A 142 -13.53 2.60 -14.82
CA ASP A 142 -13.93 2.93 -16.19
C ASP A 142 -14.22 1.70 -17.06
N LEU A 143 -14.12 0.48 -16.48
CA LEU A 143 -14.48 -0.75 -17.18
C LEU A 143 -15.99 -0.77 -17.50
N PRO A 144 -16.39 -1.25 -18.70
CA PRO A 144 -17.81 -1.37 -19.07
C PRO A 144 -18.63 -2.19 -18.06
N ASN A 145 -18.02 -3.28 -17.55
CA ASN A 145 -18.54 -4.08 -16.45
C ASN A 145 -17.73 -3.76 -15.20
N ARG A 146 -17.94 -2.56 -14.64
CA ARG A 146 -17.22 -2.08 -13.46
C ARG A 146 -17.38 -3.05 -12.29
N PRO A 147 -16.29 -3.60 -11.73
CA PRO A 147 -16.35 -4.43 -10.53
C PRO A 147 -16.58 -3.56 -9.28
N LEU A 148 -17.03 -4.21 -8.20
CA LEU A 148 -17.01 -3.59 -6.86
C LEU A 148 -15.55 -3.47 -6.39
N LEU A 149 -15.11 -2.25 -6.06
CA LEU A 149 -13.71 -2.00 -5.73
C LEU A 149 -13.47 -1.96 -4.23
N PHE A 150 -12.68 -2.91 -3.75
CA PHE A 150 -12.19 -2.96 -2.37
C PHE A 150 -10.76 -2.42 -2.32
N PHE A 151 -10.47 -1.59 -1.32
CA PHE A 151 -9.11 -1.14 -1.05
C PHE A 151 -8.79 -1.31 0.44
N ALA A 152 -7.66 -1.95 0.76
CA ALA A 152 -7.17 -2.09 2.12
C ALA A 152 -5.85 -1.34 2.25
N GLY A 153 -5.82 -0.33 3.12
CA GLY A 153 -4.68 0.55 3.33
C GLY A 153 -4.36 0.77 4.79
N ASP A 154 -3.14 1.21 5.05
CA ASP A 154 -2.66 1.51 6.40
C ASP A 154 -1.87 2.83 6.46
N GLY A 155 -1.46 3.35 5.30
CA GLY A 155 -0.43 4.36 5.21
C GLY A 155 -0.96 5.70 4.71
N ILE A 156 -0.20 6.73 5.02
CA ILE A 156 -0.39 8.07 4.47
C ILE A 156 -0.28 8.10 2.93
N SER A 157 0.44 7.15 2.32
CA SER A 157 0.49 7.00 0.86
C SER A 157 -0.85 6.58 0.23
N ASP A 158 -1.77 6.02 1.03
CA ASP A 158 -3.08 5.56 0.58
C ASP A 158 -4.12 6.68 0.51
N MET A 159 -3.77 7.91 0.93
CA MET A 159 -4.68 9.06 0.88
C MET A 159 -5.25 9.29 -0.52
N SER A 160 -4.42 9.12 -1.56
CA SER A 160 -4.86 9.22 -2.96
C SER A 160 -5.86 8.12 -3.35
N ALA A 161 -5.73 6.91 -2.79
CA ALA A 161 -6.65 5.80 -3.05
C ALA A 161 -7.98 5.93 -2.27
N ALA A 162 -7.97 6.59 -1.11
CA ALA A 162 -9.08 6.56 -0.15
C ALA A 162 -10.44 6.95 -0.74
N ARG A 163 -10.48 7.91 -1.68
CA ARG A 163 -11.73 8.36 -2.33
C ARG A 163 -12.17 7.52 -3.53
N HIS A 164 -11.34 6.58 -3.98
CA HIS A 164 -11.52 5.93 -5.28
C HIS A 164 -12.03 4.48 -5.18
N ALA A 165 -12.02 3.88 -3.99
CA ALA A 165 -12.64 2.59 -3.72
C ALA A 165 -14.15 2.73 -3.41
N ASP A 166 -14.91 1.66 -3.64
CA ASP A 166 -16.30 1.56 -3.16
C ASP A 166 -16.36 1.13 -1.69
N VAL A 167 -15.38 0.32 -1.28
CA VAL A 167 -15.20 -0.17 0.08
C VAL A 167 -13.76 0.06 0.51
N LEU A 168 -13.56 0.95 1.48
CA LEU A 168 -12.25 1.27 2.05
C LEU A 168 -12.09 0.58 3.40
N PHE A 169 -11.09 -0.30 3.51
CA PHE A 169 -10.61 -0.86 4.77
C PHE A 169 -9.37 -0.08 5.23
N VAL A 170 -9.45 0.50 6.43
CA VAL A 170 -8.32 1.20 7.06
C VAL A 170 -7.79 0.39 8.23
N LYS A 171 -6.49 0.12 8.22
CA LYS A 171 -5.83 -0.68 9.26
C LYS A 171 -5.94 0.00 10.60
N ASP A 172 -6.45 -0.70 11.60
CA ASP A 172 -6.44 -0.24 12.99
C ASP A 172 -5.05 -0.40 13.60
N LYS A 173 -4.36 0.73 13.84
CA LYS A 173 -3.03 0.78 14.44
C LYS A 173 -2.82 2.09 15.21
N LYS A 174 -1.81 2.10 16.09
CA LYS A 174 -1.52 3.24 16.99
C LYS A 174 -1.39 4.59 16.26
N ASP A 175 -0.68 4.62 15.13
CA ASP A 175 -0.48 5.83 14.32
C ASP A 175 -1.30 5.74 13.02
N ASN A 176 -2.62 5.85 13.16
CA ASN A 176 -3.54 5.67 12.04
C ASN A 176 -3.71 6.97 11.21
N ASP A 177 -2.66 7.36 10.52
CA ASP A 177 -2.65 8.58 9.68
C ASP A 177 -3.73 8.54 8.60
N LEU A 178 -4.02 7.37 8.03
CA LEU A 178 -5.06 7.20 7.01
C LEU A 178 -6.46 7.40 7.59
N ALA A 179 -6.76 6.84 8.78
CA ALA A 179 -8.04 7.10 9.46
C ALA A 179 -8.19 8.59 9.77
N ARG A 180 -7.16 9.23 10.34
CA ARG A 180 -7.17 10.67 10.61
C ARG A 180 -7.41 11.50 9.35
N TYR A 181 -6.77 11.15 8.23
CA TYR A 181 -7.03 11.79 6.96
C TYR A 181 -8.49 11.61 6.52
N CYS A 182 -9.00 10.37 6.60
CA CYS A 182 -10.39 10.04 6.23
C CYS A 182 -11.39 10.83 7.09
N ASP A 183 -11.19 10.89 8.40
CA ASP A 183 -12.03 11.66 9.34
C ASP A 183 -12.04 13.15 8.99
N ASN A 184 -10.86 13.75 8.78
CA ASN A 184 -10.73 15.16 8.39
C ASN A 184 -11.43 15.48 7.05
N ASN A 185 -11.51 14.48 6.17
CA ASN A 185 -12.03 14.61 4.82
C ASN A 185 -13.43 14.03 4.62
N LYS A 186 -14.07 13.54 5.70
CA LYS A 186 -15.38 12.87 5.70
C LYS A 186 -15.47 11.63 4.79
N ILE A 187 -14.34 10.95 4.57
CA ILE A 187 -14.30 9.70 3.80
C ILE A 187 -14.70 8.56 4.73
N GLY A 188 -15.73 7.79 4.38
CA GLY A 188 -16.09 6.61 5.16
C GLY A 188 -15.12 5.46 4.94
N TYR A 189 -14.98 4.62 5.97
CA TYR A 189 -14.13 3.42 5.93
C TYR A 189 -14.59 2.39 6.98
N HIS A 190 -14.15 1.14 6.80
CA HIS A 190 -14.21 0.09 7.81
C HIS A 190 -12.85 -0.07 8.47
N LEU A 191 -12.81 -0.07 9.82
CA LEU A 191 -11.58 -0.44 10.52
C LEU A 191 -11.35 -1.94 10.43
N PHE A 192 -10.10 -2.34 10.21
CA PHE A 192 -9.71 -3.74 10.32
C PHE A 192 -8.46 -3.92 11.16
N LYS A 193 -8.50 -4.85 12.12
CA LYS A 193 -7.34 -5.24 12.91
C LYS A 193 -6.42 -6.18 12.15
N ASP A 194 -6.96 -7.02 11.27
CA ASP A 194 -6.24 -7.98 10.44
C ASP A 194 -7.16 -8.47 9.30
N TRP A 195 -6.64 -9.32 8.41
CA TRP A 195 -7.35 -9.72 7.19
C TRP A 195 -8.57 -10.63 7.42
N THR A 196 -8.83 -11.06 8.66
CA THR A 196 -10.08 -11.77 8.98
C THR A 196 -11.31 -10.89 8.79
N VAL A 197 -11.19 -9.58 9.02
CA VAL A 197 -12.31 -8.63 8.88
C VAL A 197 -12.70 -8.41 7.41
N PRO A 198 -11.80 -7.99 6.49
CA PRO A 198 -12.13 -7.91 5.07
C PRO A 198 -12.65 -9.24 4.51
N LYS A 199 -12.05 -10.37 4.90
CA LYS A 199 -12.52 -11.70 4.50
C LYS A 199 -13.99 -11.92 4.90
N GLN A 200 -14.32 -11.73 6.17
CA GLN A 200 -15.67 -11.98 6.69
C GLN A 200 -16.71 -11.05 6.07
N MET A 201 -16.38 -9.78 5.89
CA MET A 201 -17.32 -8.82 5.29
C MET A 201 -17.62 -9.14 3.84
N ILE A 202 -16.58 -9.45 3.05
CA ILE A 202 -16.76 -9.87 1.65
C ILE A 202 -17.53 -11.19 1.59
N GLN A 203 -17.23 -12.15 2.46
CA GLN A 203 -17.93 -13.43 2.51
C GLN A 203 -19.42 -13.26 2.83
N LYS A 204 -19.78 -12.43 3.82
CA LYS A 204 -21.18 -12.11 4.13
C LYS A 204 -21.90 -11.47 2.95
N PHE A 205 -21.23 -10.56 2.25
CA PHE A 205 -21.78 -9.93 1.05
C PHE A 205 -22.03 -10.95 -0.06
N LEU A 206 -21.08 -11.84 -0.34
CA LEU A 206 -21.24 -12.90 -1.33
C LEU A 206 -22.36 -13.88 -0.98
N ASN A 207 -22.58 -14.14 0.32
CA ASN A 207 -23.65 -15.01 0.81
C ASN A 207 -25.04 -14.34 0.85
N GLY A 208 -25.14 -13.03 0.58
CA GLY A 208 -26.38 -12.27 0.73
C GLY A 208 -26.78 -11.95 2.18
N GLU A 209 -25.86 -12.13 3.13
CA GLU A 209 -26.04 -11.80 4.55
C GLU A 209 -25.73 -10.31 4.86
N MET A 210 -25.15 -9.60 3.91
CA MET A 210 -24.84 -8.17 3.97
C MET A 210 -25.21 -7.52 2.64
N THR A 211 -25.92 -6.41 2.70
CA THR A 211 -26.30 -5.63 1.52
C THR A 211 -25.14 -4.78 1.00
N LEU A 212 -25.23 -4.33 -0.25
CA LEU A 212 -24.24 -3.41 -0.81
C LEU A 212 -24.18 -2.10 -0.01
N ASP A 213 -25.34 -1.55 0.39
CA ASP A 213 -25.43 -0.28 1.12
C ASP A 213 -24.78 -0.35 2.51
N GLU A 214 -24.82 -1.50 3.17
CA GLU A 214 -24.11 -1.73 4.44
C GLU A 214 -22.60 -1.87 4.26
N LEU A 215 -22.16 -2.35 3.10
CA LEU A 215 -20.76 -2.64 2.81
C LEU A 215 -20.01 -1.41 2.29
N VAL A 216 -20.62 -0.60 1.42
CA VAL A 216 -19.96 0.56 0.80
C VAL A 216 -19.61 1.61 1.85
N THR A 217 -18.43 2.21 1.70
CA THR A 217 -17.90 3.17 2.69
C THR A 217 -18.07 4.62 2.24
N ARG A 218 -19.05 4.91 1.38
CA ARG A 218 -19.28 6.26 0.87
C ARG A 218 -19.85 7.16 1.96
N LYS A 219 -19.28 8.35 2.10
CA LYS A 219 -19.98 9.55 2.58
C LYS A 219 -19.53 10.71 1.70
N ASP A 220 -20.42 11.05 0.77
CA ASP A 220 -20.47 12.22 -0.12
C ASP A 220 -19.15 12.74 -0.72
#